data_AF-A0A1D8IPF1-F1
#
_entry.id   AF-A0A1D8IPF1-F1
#
_cell.length_a   1.000
_cell.length_b   1.000
_cell.length_c   1.000
_cell.angle_alpha   90.00
_cell.angle_beta   90.00
_cell.angle_gamma   90.00
#
_symmetry.space_group_name_H-M   'P 1'
#
loop_
_entity.id
_entity.type
_entity.pdbx_description
1 polymer ?
#
loop_
_entity_poly.entity_id
_entity_poly.type
_entity_poly.pdbx_seq_one_letter_code
_entity_poly.pdbx_strand_id
1 'polypeptide(L)'
;MYPFPENTNQASMIWNDIQNERRESEPERLILMAVITEALDEGLFYTTDVFSYVEKRMGETFAYPNDPELKSVENGIRGMEVYYARRCVEQWRADTRNEVAAATLNVRVGQKYRNLQLGSQRFSSGVITARFPKGQVKLLLTKRGSKHRYEATVGAASLMDQRA
;
A
#
# COMPACT_ATOMS: atom_id res chain seq x y z
N MET A 1 25.00 2.00 9.64
CA MET A 1 24.26 3.16 10.21
C MET A 1 23.20 3.53 9.19
N TYR A 2 21.95 3.77 9.61
CA TYR A 2 20.85 4.03 8.67
C TYR A 2 21.00 5.40 7.97
N PRO A 3 20.80 5.48 6.63
CA PRO A 3 20.96 6.72 5.86
C PRO A 3 19.72 7.62 5.98
N PHE A 4 19.59 8.28 7.14
CA PHE A 4 18.49 9.21 7.37
C PHE A 4 18.52 10.39 6.38
N PRO A 5 17.35 10.85 5.91
CA PRO A 5 17.25 12.04 5.10
C PRO A 5 17.50 13.29 5.94
N GLU A 6 17.74 14.41 5.26
CA GLU A 6 17.99 15.72 5.87
C GLU A 6 16.75 16.29 6.57
N ASN A 7 15.56 15.95 6.08
CA ASN A 7 14.27 16.40 6.61
C ASN A 7 13.13 15.45 6.24
N THR A 8 11.97 15.65 6.85
CA THR A 8 10.75 14.85 6.64
C THR A 8 10.20 14.92 5.22
N ASN A 9 10.37 16.05 4.51
CA ASN A 9 9.97 16.15 3.10
C ASN A 9 10.82 15.25 2.21
N GLN A 10 12.13 15.21 2.44
CA GLN A 10 13.02 14.33 1.70
C GLN A 10 12.72 12.86 2.02
N ALA A 11 12.37 12.51 3.26
CA ALA A 11 11.88 11.16 3.59
C ALA A 11 10.68 10.78 2.70
N SER A 12 9.67 11.65 2.60
CA SER A 12 8.51 11.45 1.74
C SER A 12 8.91 11.25 0.28
N MET A 13 9.80 12.07 -0.25
CA MET A 13 10.25 11.97 -1.64
C MET A 13 10.94 10.63 -1.92
N ILE A 14 11.89 10.23 -1.06
CA ILE A 14 12.63 8.97 -1.22
C ILE A 14 11.68 7.78 -1.25
N TRP A 15 10.77 7.68 -0.27
CA TRP A 15 9.83 6.57 -0.18
C TRP A 15 8.80 6.56 -1.31
N ASN A 16 8.35 7.74 -1.76
CA ASN A 16 7.49 7.83 -2.93
C ASN A 16 8.21 7.35 -4.20
N ASP A 17 9.48 7.69 -4.39
CA ASP A 17 10.23 7.23 -5.56
C ASP A 17 10.50 5.73 -5.49
N ILE A 18 10.79 5.17 -4.31
CA ILE A 18 10.89 3.71 -4.10
C ILE A 18 9.55 3.03 -4.43
N GLN A 19 8.45 3.50 -3.86
CA GLN A 19 7.12 2.92 -4.08
C GLN A 19 6.72 2.94 -5.56
N ASN A 20 7.11 3.99 -6.28
CA ASN A 20 6.83 4.17 -7.71
C ASN A 20 7.93 3.61 -8.61
N GLU A 21 8.88 2.83 -8.09
CA GLU A 21 9.96 2.18 -8.84
C GLU A 21 10.83 3.16 -9.64
N ARG A 22 10.92 4.42 -9.19
CA ARG A 22 11.81 5.45 -9.75
C ARG A 22 13.20 5.44 -9.11
N ARG A 23 13.34 4.74 -7.99
CA ARG A 23 14.57 4.59 -7.22
C ARG A 23 14.65 3.18 -6.66
N GLU A 24 15.82 2.56 -6.77
CA GLU A 24 16.11 1.30 -6.09
C GLU A 24 16.28 1.54 -4.58
N SER A 25 15.71 0.65 -3.76
CA SER A 25 15.87 0.74 -2.31
C SER A 25 17.30 0.40 -1.88
N GLU A 26 17.88 1.21 -1.00
CA GLU A 26 19.17 0.87 -0.40
C GLU A 26 19.03 -0.33 0.56
N PRO A 27 20.11 -1.11 0.79
CA PRO A 27 20.10 -2.26 1.70
C PRO A 27 19.53 -1.94 3.08
N GLU A 28 19.85 -0.79 3.65
CA GLU A 28 19.36 -0.37 4.97
C GLU A 28 17.85 -0.11 4.98
N ARG A 29 17.30 0.44 3.88
CA ARG A 29 15.85 0.65 3.72
C ARG A 29 15.13 -0.68 3.50
N LEU A 30 15.74 -1.62 2.81
CA LEU A 30 15.21 -2.98 2.69
C LEU A 30 15.13 -3.68 4.06
N ILE A 31 16.14 -3.49 4.93
CA ILE A 31 16.10 -3.97 6.31
C ILE A 31 14.94 -3.31 7.07
N LEU A 32 14.75 -1.99 6.95
CA LEU A 32 13.61 -1.32 7.58
C LEU A 32 12.27 -1.89 7.09
N MET A 33 12.10 -2.11 5.78
CA MET A 33 10.89 -2.72 5.23
C MET A 33 10.67 -4.15 5.74
N ALA A 34 11.73 -4.93 5.92
CA ALA A 34 11.66 -6.28 6.49
C ALA A 34 11.22 -6.24 7.97
N VAL A 35 11.79 -5.35 8.77
CA VAL A 35 11.38 -5.18 10.18
C VAL A 35 9.94 -4.69 10.30
N ILE A 36 9.49 -3.79 9.42
CA ILE A 36 8.10 -3.35 9.38
C ILE A 36 7.18 -4.49 8.94
N THR A 37 7.62 -5.34 8.01
CA THR A 37 6.90 -6.55 7.62
C THR A 37 6.70 -7.47 8.83
N GLU A 38 7.74 -7.72 9.62
CA GLU A 38 7.65 -8.46 10.90
C GLU A 38 6.63 -7.82 11.85
N ALA A 39 6.70 -6.50 12.07
CA ALA A 39 5.78 -5.76 12.93
C ALA A 39 4.30 -5.90 12.50
N LEU A 40 4.03 -5.78 11.20
CA LEU A 40 2.67 -5.93 10.64
C LEU A 40 2.17 -7.37 10.77
N ASP A 41 3.06 -8.36 10.67
CA ASP A 41 2.71 -9.78 10.84
C ASP A 41 2.42 -10.16 12.30
N GLU A 42 3.04 -9.44 13.26
CA GLU A 42 2.65 -9.50 14.67
C GLU A 42 1.31 -8.80 14.97
N GLY A 43 0.69 -8.18 13.96
CA GLY A 43 -0.60 -7.52 14.09
C GLY A 43 -0.52 -6.11 14.67
N LEU A 44 0.63 -5.44 14.58
CA LEU A 44 0.75 -4.05 14.99
C LEU A 44 0.09 -3.13 13.95
N PHE A 45 -0.91 -2.37 14.39
CA PHE A 45 -1.72 -1.51 13.51
C PHE A 45 -1.38 -0.02 13.62
N TYR A 46 -0.94 0.46 14.78
CA TYR A 46 -0.65 1.88 14.97
C TYR A 46 0.80 2.19 14.64
N THR A 47 1.04 3.32 13.98
CA THR A 47 2.39 3.74 13.57
C THR A 47 3.32 3.90 14.77
N THR A 48 2.81 4.32 15.92
CA THR A 48 3.56 4.40 17.19
C THR A 48 4.07 3.04 17.66
N ASP A 49 3.26 1.99 17.53
CA ASP A 49 3.63 0.64 17.94
C ASP A 49 4.66 0.06 16.97
N VAL A 50 4.45 0.26 15.66
CA VAL A 50 5.40 -0.13 14.63
C VAL A 50 6.74 0.61 14.80
N PHE A 51 6.72 1.90 15.13
CA PHE A 51 7.92 2.67 15.42
C PHE A 51 8.67 2.12 16.63
N SER A 52 7.96 1.85 17.72
CA SER A 52 8.55 1.25 18.93
C SER A 52 9.16 -0.13 18.64
N TYR A 53 8.51 -0.92 17.79
CA TYR A 53 9.03 -2.20 17.32
C TYR A 53 10.32 -2.03 16.52
N VAL A 54 10.34 -1.10 15.56
CA VAL A 54 11.52 -0.79 14.73
C VAL A 54 12.69 -0.33 15.61
N GLU A 55 12.47 0.59 16.54
CA GLU A 55 13.52 1.07 17.45
C GLU A 55 14.12 -0.08 18.26
N LYS A 56 13.28 -0.96 18.81
CA LYS A 56 13.74 -2.12 19.57
C LYS A 56 14.51 -3.11 18.69
N ARG A 57 14.04 -3.36 17.47
CA ARG A 57 14.59 -4.39 16.57
C ARG A 57 15.89 -3.95 15.90
N MET A 58 15.98 -2.68 15.50
CA MET A 58 17.15 -2.14 14.79
C MET A 58 18.17 -1.47 15.72
N GLY A 59 17.75 -1.06 16.94
CA GLY A 59 18.63 -0.50 17.96
C GLY A 59 19.48 0.67 17.45
N GLU A 60 20.78 0.62 17.75
CA GLU A 60 21.75 1.65 17.37
C GLU A 60 21.85 1.88 15.86
N THR A 61 21.50 0.89 15.03
CA THR A 61 21.53 1.06 13.56
C THR A 61 20.54 2.13 13.11
N PHE A 62 19.42 2.28 13.84
CA PHE A 62 18.36 3.24 13.59
C PHE A 62 18.39 4.44 14.55
N ALA A 63 19.47 4.60 15.31
CA ALA A 63 19.66 5.76 16.16
C ALA A 63 19.99 7.00 15.32
N TYR A 64 19.37 8.12 15.66
CA TYR A 64 19.63 9.43 15.04
C TYR A 64 19.79 10.49 16.12
N PRO A 65 20.96 10.53 16.79
CA PRO A 65 21.20 11.51 17.84
C PRO A 65 21.26 12.90 17.20
N ASN A 66 20.42 13.82 17.68
CA ASN A 66 20.19 15.18 17.16
C ASN A 66 19.24 15.28 15.96
N ASP A 67 18.18 14.47 15.93
CA ASP A 67 17.08 14.68 14.98
C ASP A 67 16.53 16.13 15.08
N PRO A 68 16.71 16.96 14.03
CA PRO A 68 16.37 18.38 14.08
C PRO A 68 14.86 18.62 14.11
N GLU A 69 14.05 17.64 13.69
CA GLU A 69 12.59 17.78 13.57
C GLU A 69 11.84 17.02 14.67
N LEU A 70 12.55 16.48 15.67
CA LEU A 70 11.94 15.73 16.78
C LEU A 70 10.89 16.55 17.56
N LYS A 71 11.01 17.88 17.57
CA LYS A 71 10.09 18.79 18.27
C LYS A 71 8.91 19.26 17.40
N SER A 72 9.01 19.14 16.08
CA SER A 72 8.01 19.65 15.13
C SER A 72 7.13 18.56 14.55
N VAL A 73 7.61 17.32 14.50
CA VAL A 73 6.90 16.14 13.98
C VAL A 73 6.99 15.01 14.98
N GLU A 74 5.91 14.25 15.15
CA GLU A 74 5.88 13.08 16.04
C GLU A 74 6.98 12.09 15.63
N ASN A 75 7.94 11.85 16.53
CA ASN A 75 9.15 11.05 16.32
C ASN A 75 10.12 11.55 15.22
N GLY A 76 9.98 12.81 14.78
CA GLY A 76 10.89 13.48 13.86
C GLY A 76 11.06 12.76 12.52
N ILE A 77 12.27 12.83 11.97
CA ILE A 77 12.63 12.21 10.70
C ILE A 77 12.51 10.68 10.79
N ARG A 78 12.89 10.09 11.93
CA ARG A 78 12.80 8.63 12.15
C ARG A 78 11.35 8.15 12.09
N GLY A 79 10.44 8.90 12.71
CA GLY A 79 9.00 8.65 12.66
C GLY A 79 8.48 8.62 11.23
N MET A 80 8.89 9.61 10.43
CA MET A 80 8.46 9.70 9.03
C MET A 80 9.08 8.62 8.14
N GLU A 81 10.32 8.21 8.38
CA GLU A 81 10.93 7.04 7.72
C GLU A 81 10.09 5.78 7.98
N VAL A 82 9.72 5.50 9.23
CA VAL A 82 8.84 4.34 9.56
C VAL A 82 7.46 4.49 8.93
N TYR A 83 6.86 5.67 9.02
CA TYR A 83 5.53 5.93 8.47
C TYR A 83 5.47 5.67 6.96
N TYR A 84 6.40 6.24 6.18
CA TYR A 84 6.38 6.08 4.73
C TYR A 84 6.83 4.68 4.30
N ALA A 85 7.82 4.09 4.99
CA ALA A 85 8.22 2.70 4.76
C ALA A 85 7.05 1.74 4.96
N ARG A 86 6.27 1.92 6.03
CA ARG A 86 5.05 1.15 6.29
C ARG A 86 4.04 1.26 5.15
N ARG A 87 3.74 2.48 4.71
CA ARG A 87 2.82 2.68 3.58
C ARG A 87 3.29 1.97 2.32
N CYS A 88 4.60 1.99 2.05
CA CYS A 88 5.20 1.28 0.93
C CYS A 88 4.99 -0.24 1.06
N VAL A 89 5.29 -0.82 2.23
CA VAL A 89 5.08 -2.26 2.52
C VAL A 89 3.61 -2.66 2.37
N GLU A 90 2.70 -1.89 2.94
CA GLU A 90 1.26 -2.15 2.84
C GLU A 90 0.78 -2.12 1.38
N GLN A 91 1.27 -1.16 0.58
CA GLN A 91 0.98 -1.08 -0.85
C GLN A 91 1.52 -2.31 -1.60
N TRP A 92 2.77 -2.72 -1.37
CA TRP A 92 3.35 -3.91 -2.00
C TRP A 92 2.59 -5.19 -1.65
N ARG A 93 2.17 -5.33 -0.39
CA ARG A 93 1.30 -6.44 0.05
C ARG A 93 -0.06 -6.40 -0.67
N ALA A 94 -0.65 -5.22 -0.82
CA ALA A 94 -1.91 -5.07 -1.56
C ALA A 94 -1.74 -5.41 -3.05
N ASP A 95 -0.68 -4.94 -3.69
CA ASP A 95 -0.36 -5.22 -5.09
C ASP A 95 -0.16 -6.72 -5.33
N THR A 96 0.65 -7.37 -4.48
CA THR A 96 0.86 -8.82 -4.52
C THR A 96 -0.46 -9.58 -4.39
N ARG A 97 -1.31 -9.19 -3.43
CA ARG A 97 -2.64 -9.79 -3.25
C ARG A 97 -3.52 -9.61 -4.49
N ASN A 98 -3.48 -8.43 -5.10
CA ASN A 98 -4.23 -8.13 -6.31
C ASN A 98 -3.73 -8.95 -7.51
N GLU A 99 -2.42 -9.15 -7.65
CA GLU A 99 -1.85 -9.96 -8.73
C GLU A 99 -2.23 -11.44 -8.58
N VAL A 100 -2.08 -11.99 -7.37
CA VAL A 100 -2.55 -13.34 -7.05
C VAL A 100 -4.05 -13.47 -7.34
N ALA A 101 -4.84 -12.46 -7.00
CA ALA A 101 -6.27 -12.45 -7.28
C ALA A 101 -6.59 -12.42 -8.77
N ALA A 102 -5.90 -11.57 -9.52
CA ALA A 102 -6.07 -11.46 -10.95
C ALA A 102 -5.76 -12.79 -11.66
N ALA A 103 -4.70 -13.47 -11.23
CA ALA A 103 -4.33 -14.80 -11.71
C ALA A 103 -5.38 -15.86 -11.34
N THR A 104 -5.79 -15.90 -10.06
CA THR A 104 -6.73 -16.89 -9.53
C THR A 104 -8.11 -16.78 -10.18
N LEU A 105 -8.60 -15.56 -10.39
CA LEU A 105 -9.88 -15.30 -11.05
C LEU A 105 -9.78 -15.38 -12.58
N ASN A 106 -8.57 -15.56 -13.13
CA ASN A 106 -8.28 -15.53 -14.56
C ASN A 106 -8.92 -14.29 -15.22
N VAL A 107 -8.65 -13.13 -14.64
CA VAL A 107 -9.28 -11.86 -14.99
C VAL A 107 -9.02 -11.51 -16.44
N ARG A 108 -10.10 -11.31 -17.20
CA ARG A 108 -10.07 -10.96 -18.63
C ARG A 108 -10.93 -9.75 -18.95
N VAL A 109 -10.50 -8.95 -19.93
CA VAL A 109 -11.34 -7.90 -20.51
C VAL A 109 -12.60 -8.55 -21.10
N GLY A 110 -13.76 -7.91 -20.90
CA GLY A 110 -15.08 -8.43 -21.26
C GLY A 110 -15.71 -9.32 -20.19
N GLN A 111 -14.97 -9.75 -19.16
CA GLN A 111 -15.51 -10.58 -18.09
C GLN A 111 -16.53 -9.77 -17.26
N LYS A 112 -17.69 -10.38 -17.04
CA LYS A 112 -18.81 -9.76 -16.34
C LYS A 112 -18.94 -10.30 -14.92
N TYR A 113 -19.14 -9.39 -13.99
CA TYR A 113 -19.45 -9.66 -12.59
C TYR A 113 -20.85 -9.12 -12.27
N ARG A 114 -21.55 -9.77 -11.36
CA ARG A 114 -22.89 -9.38 -10.90
C ARG A 114 -22.84 -9.00 -9.43
N ASN A 115 -23.80 -8.20 -8.98
CA ASN A 115 -24.01 -7.85 -7.57
C ASN A 115 -22.77 -7.26 -6.87
N LEU A 116 -21.95 -6.49 -7.60
CA LEU A 116 -20.71 -5.91 -7.09
C LEU A 116 -20.97 -4.87 -5.99
N GLN A 117 -20.23 -4.96 -4.90
CA GLN A 117 -20.11 -3.92 -3.89
C GLN A 117 -18.71 -3.30 -3.96
N LEU A 118 -18.63 -2.00 -4.26
CA LEU A 118 -17.38 -1.25 -4.27
C LEU A 118 -17.48 -0.09 -3.27
N GLY A 119 -16.70 -0.17 -2.18
CA GLY A 119 -16.85 0.74 -1.05
C GLY A 119 -18.27 0.70 -0.48
N SER A 120 -18.90 1.87 -0.34
CA SER A 120 -20.30 1.98 0.12
C SER A 120 -21.34 1.81 -1.00
N GLN A 121 -20.92 1.68 -2.27
CA GLN A 121 -21.84 1.63 -3.41
C GLN A 121 -22.05 0.23 -3.96
N ARG A 122 -23.33 -0.12 -4.19
CA ARG A 122 -23.74 -1.37 -4.83
C ARG A 122 -24.07 -1.17 -6.30
N PHE A 123 -23.62 -2.10 -7.12
CA PHE A 123 -23.84 -2.16 -8.57
C PHE A 123 -24.49 -3.49 -8.93
N SER A 124 -25.39 -3.46 -9.91
CA SER A 124 -26.05 -4.68 -10.39
C SER A 124 -25.10 -5.54 -11.23
N SER A 125 -24.19 -4.89 -11.96
CA SER A 125 -23.13 -5.58 -12.70
C SER A 125 -21.95 -4.66 -13.03
N GLY A 126 -20.82 -5.29 -13.33
CA GLY A 126 -19.64 -4.63 -13.88
C GLY A 126 -19.02 -5.50 -14.96
N VAL A 127 -18.45 -4.87 -15.98
CA VAL A 127 -17.66 -5.55 -17.02
C VAL A 127 -16.25 -5.00 -16.99
N ILE A 128 -15.25 -5.87 -17.02
CA ILE A 128 -13.85 -5.45 -17.08
C ILE A 128 -13.58 -4.86 -18.46
N THR A 129 -13.10 -3.61 -18.51
CA THR A 129 -12.77 -2.90 -19.76
C THR A 129 -11.28 -2.77 -19.99
N ALA A 130 -10.46 -2.79 -18.94
CA ALA A 130 -9.01 -2.77 -19.05
C ALA A 130 -8.36 -3.50 -17.87
N ARG A 131 -7.12 -3.93 -18.07
CA ARG A 131 -6.23 -4.46 -17.04
C ARG A 131 -4.99 -3.58 -16.98
N PHE A 132 -4.48 -3.40 -15.77
CA PHE A 132 -3.27 -2.65 -15.51
C PHE A 132 -2.27 -3.52 -14.73
N PRO A 133 -1.00 -3.11 -14.62
CA PRO A 133 -0.03 -3.75 -13.74
C PRO A 133 -0.53 -3.84 -12.28
N LYS A 134 0.14 -4.64 -11.44
CA LYS A 134 -0.16 -4.75 -9.99
C LYS A 134 -1.59 -5.25 -9.70
N GLY A 135 -2.11 -6.07 -10.62
CA GLY A 135 -3.43 -6.69 -10.49
C GLY A 135 -4.62 -5.73 -10.50
N GLN A 136 -4.46 -4.51 -10.99
CA GLN A 136 -5.53 -3.51 -11.08
C GLN A 136 -6.38 -3.71 -12.33
N VAL A 137 -7.69 -3.42 -12.24
CA VAL A 137 -8.65 -3.57 -13.35
C VAL A 137 -9.59 -2.38 -13.43
N LYS A 138 -9.93 -1.98 -14.66
CA LYS A 138 -10.99 -0.99 -14.92
C LYS A 138 -12.31 -1.70 -15.14
N LEU A 139 -13.36 -1.23 -14.48
CA LEU A 139 -14.73 -1.74 -14.60
C LEU A 139 -15.64 -0.68 -15.19
N LEU A 140 -16.49 -1.09 -16.13
CA LEU A 140 -17.68 -0.36 -16.52
C LEU A 140 -18.87 -0.92 -15.75
N LEU A 141 -19.41 -0.11 -14.84
CA LEU A 141 -20.37 -0.50 -13.83
C LEU A 141 -21.78 0.01 -14.17
N THR A 142 -22.78 -0.76 -13.74
CA THR A 142 -24.19 -0.44 -13.90
C THR A 142 -24.91 -0.52 -12.57
N LYS A 143 -25.71 0.51 -12.24
CA LYS A 143 -26.65 0.47 -11.10
C LYS A 143 -28.01 -0.02 -11.56
N ARG A 144 -28.73 -0.74 -10.68
CA ARG A 144 -30.09 -1.21 -10.97
C ARG A 144 -31.02 -0.02 -11.23
N GLY A 145 -31.78 -0.07 -12.32
CA GLY A 145 -32.73 0.99 -12.69
C GLY A 145 -32.09 2.26 -13.24
N SER A 146 -30.75 2.35 -13.31
CA SER A 146 -30.06 3.52 -13.87
C SER A 146 -29.63 3.27 -15.31
N LYS A 147 -29.77 4.29 -16.16
CA LYS A 147 -29.21 4.32 -17.51
C LYS A 147 -27.74 4.76 -17.52
N HIS A 148 -27.25 5.33 -16.43
CA HIS A 148 -25.88 5.83 -16.33
C HIS A 148 -24.87 4.69 -16.18
N ARG A 149 -23.69 4.87 -16.77
CA ARG A 149 -22.55 3.96 -16.66
C ARG A 149 -21.47 4.63 -15.83
N TYR A 150 -20.99 3.91 -14.83
CA TYR A 150 -19.94 4.39 -13.94
C TYR A 150 -18.63 3.68 -14.29
N GLU A 151 -17.51 4.33 -14.06
CA GLU A 151 -16.19 3.72 -14.21
C GLU A 151 -15.48 3.68 -12.86
N ALA A 152 -14.77 2.58 -12.60
CA ALA A 152 -13.90 2.48 -11.42
C ALA A 152 -12.67 1.65 -11.76
N THR A 153 -11.53 2.00 -11.16
CA THR A 153 -10.34 1.16 -11.14
C THR A 153 -10.21 0.56 -9.75
N VAL A 154 -10.09 -0.76 -9.66
CA VAL A 154 -9.98 -1.50 -8.41
C VAL A 154 -8.93 -2.60 -8.51
N GLY A 155 -8.36 -2.99 -7.37
CA GLY A 155 -7.52 -4.18 -7.29
C GLY A 155 -8.36 -5.44 -7.45
N ALA A 156 -7.87 -6.42 -8.21
CA ALA A 156 -8.62 -7.65 -8.49
C ALA A 156 -8.99 -8.44 -7.23
N ALA A 157 -8.31 -8.25 -6.10
CA ALA A 157 -8.68 -8.88 -4.84
C ALA A 157 -10.10 -8.49 -4.39
N SER A 158 -10.56 -7.27 -4.67
CA SER A 158 -11.91 -6.83 -4.30
C SER A 158 -13.02 -7.55 -5.07
N LEU A 159 -12.66 -8.32 -6.11
CA LEU A 159 -13.60 -9.13 -6.90
C LEU A 159 -13.76 -10.55 -6.36
N MET A 160 -12.87 -11.02 -5.49
CA MET A 160 -12.99 -12.36 -4.88
C MET A 160 -14.19 -12.45 -3.95
N ASP A 161 -14.39 -11.42 -3.12
CA ASP A 161 -15.43 -11.37 -2.09
C ASP A 161 -16.85 -11.23 -2.66
N GLN A 162 -16.98 -11.11 -3.99
CA GLN A 162 -18.23 -10.88 -4.70
C GLN A 162 -18.83 -12.17 -5.31
N ARG A 163 -18.22 -13.33 -5.04
CA ARG A 163 -18.78 -14.65 -5.37
C ARG A 163 -19.65 -15.15 -4.21
N ALA A 164 -20.86 -14.60 -4.10
CA ALA A 164 -21.97 -15.21 -3.38
C ALA A 164 -23.13 -15.45 -4.38
#